data_AF-A0AAV4CCL7-F1
#
_entry.id   AF-A0AAV4CCL7-F1
#
_cell.length_a   1.000
_cell.length_b   1.000
_cell.length_c   1.000
_cell.angle_alpha   90.00
_cell.angle_beta   90.00
_cell.angle_gamma   90.00
#
_symmetry.space_group_name_H-M   'P 1'
#
loop_
_entity.id
_entity.type
_entity.pdbx_description
1 polymer ?
#
loop_
_entity_poly.entity_id
_entity_poly.type
_entity_poly.pdbx_seq_one_letter_code
_entity_poly.pdbx_strand_id
1 'polypeptide(L)'
;MESFPVMNAAEAVKMGYSGHKYPNLVDFENKFKDPEEKQTLSTTFREFWAEKKANCNVIQYIKRLFPIVETITSYNCKEDLPNDFIAGLTSGIMMIPQGMAFAALSTLPPIVGLYISFFSSISYAVLGTGRQVSWGCMAVLSIMMATILDKYDATVLKTRPLTCLNDSAEAETSETSFTGDNFSPDPSDPVTSRRMEVASGVSFMAGLVFIAASRLGFSRVSNLLSNSLITGFTVGIAFHVGTSQLKEIFGVSVPRQSGIGSIIKTWIEVIKKVPDTNVATLLISTTCIIIIYSVKRFINEKHMKELRVPIPIDLFVAIIATLMTEYGKIHEDYDFRVSRGIALHFLDQVAVALRFNSIFCLCSHRYFI
;
A
#
# COMPACT_ATOMS: atom_id res chain seq x y z
N MET A 1 -26.32 -52.66 20.41
CA MET A 1 -26.16 -53.35 19.12
C MET A 1 -27.57 -53.71 18.68
N GLU A 2 -28.29 -52.74 18.13
CA GLU A 2 -29.62 -52.96 17.54
C GLU A 2 -29.44 -52.90 16.03
N SER A 3 -29.61 -54.04 15.37
CA SER A 3 -29.53 -54.22 13.93
C SER A 3 -30.82 -53.73 13.28
N PHE A 4 -30.77 -52.64 12.51
CA PHE A 4 -31.83 -52.31 11.57
C PHE A 4 -31.88 -53.35 10.44
N PRO A 5 -33.05 -53.90 10.08
CA PRO A 5 -33.15 -54.84 8.97
C PRO A 5 -32.93 -54.12 7.64
N VAL A 6 -32.04 -54.67 6.82
CA VAL A 6 -31.82 -54.22 5.44
C VAL A 6 -33.05 -54.63 4.62
N MET A 7 -33.86 -53.65 4.26
CA MET A 7 -35.06 -53.83 3.44
C MET A 7 -34.63 -54.18 2.01
N ASN A 8 -35.11 -55.31 1.50
CA ASN A 8 -34.73 -55.81 0.18
C ASN A 8 -35.55 -55.09 -0.91
N ALA A 9 -34.99 -54.87 -2.09
CA ALA A 9 -35.62 -54.07 -3.16
C ALA A 9 -37.03 -54.55 -3.57
N ALA A 10 -37.35 -55.83 -3.33
CA ALA A 10 -38.68 -56.40 -3.56
C ALA A 10 -39.77 -55.88 -2.60
N GLU A 11 -39.42 -55.49 -1.37
CA GLU A 11 -40.38 -54.90 -0.41
C GLU A 11 -40.67 -53.43 -0.71
N ALA A 12 -39.68 -52.68 -1.23
CA ALA A 12 -39.86 -51.29 -1.64
C ALA A 12 -40.86 -51.15 -2.81
N VAL A 13 -40.91 -52.14 -3.72
CA VAL A 13 -41.86 -52.15 -4.84
C VAL A 13 -43.30 -52.39 -4.38
N LYS A 14 -43.51 -53.12 -3.26
CA LYS A 14 -44.85 -53.31 -2.67
C LYS A 14 -45.42 -52.04 -2.03
N MET A 15 -44.59 -51.05 -1.69
CA MET A 15 -45.01 -49.79 -1.07
C MET A 15 -45.40 -48.68 -2.06
N GLY A 16 -45.59 -48.99 -3.35
CA GLY A 16 -46.16 -48.04 -4.31
C GLY A 16 -45.24 -46.87 -4.68
N TYR A 17 -43.93 -46.97 -4.44
CA TYR A 17 -42.96 -46.00 -4.93
C TYR A 17 -42.78 -46.16 -6.45
N SER A 18 -43.50 -45.32 -7.19
CA SER A 18 -43.35 -45.15 -8.63
C SER A 18 -41.89 -44.84 -8.98
N GLY A 19 -41.31 -45.63 -9.88
CA GLY A 19 -39.91 -45.54 -10.27
C GLY A 19 -39.55 -44.18 -10.85
N HIS A 20 -38.92 -43.33 -10.05
CA HIS A 20 -38.18 -42.20 -10.58
C HIS A 20 -36.94 -42.74 -11.31
N LYS A 21 -36.98 -42.62 -12.64
CA LYS A 21 -35.83 -42.82 -13.52
C LYS A 21 -34.69 -41.95 -12.99
N TYR A 22 -33.61 -42.58 -12.54
CA TYR A 22 -32.38 -41.84 -12.24
C TYR A 22 -31.98 -41.08 -13.51
N PRO A 23 -31.81 -39.75 -13.47
CA PRO A 23 -31.30 -39.02 -14.63
C PRO A 23 -29.92 -39.56 -14.98
N ASN A 24 -29.57 -39.54 -16.27
CA ASN A 24 -28.23 -39.91 -16.74
C ASN A 24 -27.20 -39.14 -15.91
N LEU A 25 -26.12 -39.81 -15.47
CA LEU A 25 -25.10 -39.19 -14.63
C LEU A 25 -24.53 -37.91 -15.29
N VAL A 26 -24.44 -37.92 -16.61
CA VAL A 26 -24.05 -36.79 -17.46
C VAL A 26 -25.03 -35.62 -17.38
N ASP A 27 -26.34 -35.88 -17.34
CA ASP A 27 -27.37 -34.84 -17.21
C ASP A 27 -27.42 -34.26 -15.80
N PHE A 28 -27.16 -35.10 -14.78
CA PHE A 28 -27.04 -34.66 -13.39
C PHE A 28 -25.79 -33.79 -13.21
N GLU A 29 -24.65 -34.25 -13.72
CA GLU A 29 -23.40 -33.51 -13.66
C GLU A 29 -23.51 -32.17 -14.40
N ASN A 30 -24.10 -32.13 -15.59
CA ASN A 30 -24.33 -30.87 -16.33
C ASN A 30 -25.30 -29.90 -15.63
N LYS A 31 -26.25 -30.42 -14.83
CA LYS A 31 -27.26 -29.61 -14.14
C LYS A 31 -26.77 -29.06 -12.80
N PHE A 32 -25.84 -29.75 -12.16
CA PHE A 32 -25.27 -29.38 -10.86
C PHE A 32 -23.78 -29.01 -10.91
N LYS A 33 -23.21 -28.83 -12.12
CA LYS A 33 -21.84 -28.33 -12.28
C LYS A 33 -21.76 -26.87 -11.86
N ASP A 34 -20.93 -26.58 -10.87
CA ASP A 34 -20.66 -25.21 -10.45
C ASP A 34 -20.14 -24.37 -11.62
N PRO A 35 -20.65 -23.14 -11.84
CA PRO A 35 -20.23 -22.28 -12.94
C PRO A 35 -18.74 -21.90 -12.90
N GLU A 36 -18.05 -22.11 -11.78
CA GLU A 36 -16.62 -21.84 -11.60
C GLU A 36 -15.72 -22.84 -12.34
N GLU A 37 -16.15 -24.08 -12.59
CA GLU A 37 -15.26 -25.13 -13.15
C GLU A 37 -15.02 -25.00 -14.67
N LYS A 38 -15.80 -24.16 -15.38
CA LYS A 38 -15.62 -23.92 -16.82
C LYS A 38 -14.50 -22.93 -17.16
N GLN A 39 -13.94 -22.22 -16.18
CA GLN A 39 -12.83 -21.29 -16.42
C GLN A 39 -11.48 -22.01 -16.41
N THR A 40 -11.27 -22.91 -17.37
CA THR A 40 -9.93 -23.45 -17.61
C THR A 40 -9.08 -22.37 -18.26
N LEU A 41 -7.87 -22.11 -17.74
CA LEU A 41 -6.94 -21.08 -18.26
C LEU A 41 -6.84 -21.06 -19.80
N SER A 42 -6.88 -22.22 -20.46
CA SER A 42 -6.75 -22.33 -21.92
C SER A 42 -7.93 -21.76 -22.72
N THR A 43 -9.17 -21.84 -22.21
CA THR A 43 -10.35 -21.30 -22.88
C THR A 43 -10.37 -19.77 -22.78
N THR A 44 -10.03 -19.22 -21.61
CA THR A 44 -9.84 -17.78 -21.38
C THR A 44 -8.73 -17.19 -22.27
N PHE A 45 -7.61 -17.92 -22.45
CA PHE A 45 -6.52 -17.49 -23.35
C PHE A 45 -6.94 -17.50 -24.82
N ARG A 46 -7.76 -18.46 -25.26
CA ARG A 46 -8.20 -18.57 -26.66
C ARG A 46 -9.21 -17.48 -27.03
N GLU A 47 -10.12 -17.17 -26.12
CA GLU A 47 -11.10 -16.08 -26.28
C GLU A 47 -10.41 -14.70 -26.33
N PHE A 48 -9.34 -14.51 -25.54
CA PHE A 48 -8.53 -13.28 -25.57
C PHE A 48 -7.95 -12.96 -26.96
N TRP A 49 -7.36 -13.96 -27.62
CA TRP A 49 -6.77 -13.78 -28.95
C TRP A 49 -7.82 -13.58 -30.04
N ALA A 50 -9.02 -14.15 -29.87
CA ALA A 50 -10.14 -13.95 -30.78
C ALA A 50 -10.75 -12.54 -30.65
N GLU A 51 -10.91 -12.03 -29.42
CA GLU A 51 -11.46 -10.69 -29.14
C GLU A 51 -10.54 -9.58 -29.66
N LYS A 52 -9.21 -9.77 -29.58
CA LYS A 52 -8.22 -8.81 -30.08
C LYS A 52 -8.16 -8.72 -31.62
N LYS A 53 -8.77 -9.68 -32.33
CA LYS A 53 -8.72 -9.81 -33.79
C LYS A 53 -9.94 -9.19 -34.50
N ALA A 54 -11.02 -8.88 -33.79
CA ALA A 54 -12.25 -8.36 -34.39
C ALA A 54 -12.51 -6.89 -33.99
N ASN A 55 -12.37 -5.98 -34.96
CA ASN A 55 -12.78 -4.56 -34.93
C ASN A 55 -12.07 -3.62 -33.94
N CYS A 56 -10.93 -3.07 -34.38
CA CYS A 56 -10.34 -1.88 -33.77
C CYS A 56 -10.95 -0.59 -34.35
N ASN A 57 -12.11 -0.17 -33.83
CA ASN A 57 -12.48 1.24 -33.92
C ASN A 57 -11.61 2.02 -32.92
N VAL A 58 -10.68 2.85 -33.42
CA VAL A 58 -9.77 3.67 -32.58
C VAL A 58 -10.54 4.51 -31.55
N ILE A 59 -11.71 5.02 -31.94
CA ILE A 59 -12.62 5.77 -31.07
C ILE A 59 -13.12 4.91 -29.90
N GLN A 60 -13.42 3.64 -30.12
CA GLN A 60 -13.88 2.71 -29.08
C GLN A 60 -12.73 2.31 -28.14
N TYR A 61 -11.50 2.23 -28.65
CA TYR A 61 -10.32 2.03 -27.82
C TYR A 61 -10.02 3.25 -26.92
N ILE A 62 -10.12 4.47 -27.46
CA ILE A 62 -9.95 5.70 -26.69
C ILE A 62 -11.02 5.84 -25.60
N LYS A 63 -12.29 5.50 -25.91
CA LYS A 63 -13.37 5.46 -24.90
C LYS A 63 -13.11 4.44 -23.80
N ARG A 64 -12.52 3.28 -24.12
CA ARG A 64 -12.10 2.28 -23.12
C ARG A 64 -10.87 2.74 -22.31
N LEU A 65 -10.00 3.57 -22.87
CA LEU A 65 -8.79 4.07 -22.20
C LEU A 65 -9.08 5.25 -21.26
N PHE A 66 -10.07 6.09 -21.60
CA PHE A 66 -10.50 7.23 -20.78
C PHE A 66 -11.95 7.04 -20.32
N PRO A 67 -12.21 6.15 -19.35
CA PRO A 67 -13.55 5.90 -18.81
C PRO A 67 -14.16 7.15 -18.15
N ILE A 68 -13.34 8.15 -17.79
CA ILE A 68 -13.80 9.42 -17.24
C ILE A 68 -14.86 10.13 -18.11
N VAL A 69 -14.79 9.98 -19.44
CA VAL A 69 -15.74 10.61 -20.36
C VAL A 69 -17.15 10.03 -20.17
N GLU A 70 -17.24 8.72 -19.96
CA GLU A 70 -18.50 8.03 -19.69
C GLU A 70 -19.04 8.41 -18.30
N THR A 71 -18.16 8.47 -17.30
CA THR A 71 -18.50 8.89 -15.94
C THR A 71 -19.07 10.30 -15.90
N ILE A 72 -18.46 11.26 -16.62
CA ILE A 72 -18.94 12.66 -16.66
C ILE A 72 -20.28 12.77 -17.40
N THR A 73 -20.43 12.05 -18.52
CA THR A 73 -21.65 12.16 -19.35
C THR A 73 -22.88 11.55 -18.67
N SER A 74 -22.68 10.53 -17.84
CA SER A 74 -23.75 9.86 -17.07
C SER A 74 -23.97 10.46 -15.66
N TYR A 75 -23.33 11.58 -15.35
CA TYR A 75 -23.28 12.13 -13.99
C TYR A 75 -24.49 12.98 -13.61
N ASN A 76 -25.14 12.65 -12.49
CA ASN A 76 -26.25 13.44 -11.95
C ASN A 76 -25.74 14.51 -10.96
N CYS A 77 -25.42 15.70 -11.47
CA CYS A 77 -24.85 16.79 -10.67
C CYS A 77 -25.65 17.21 -9.43
N LYS A 78 -26.96 16.97 -9.37
CA LYS A 78 -27.79 17.39 -8.22
C LYS A 78 -27.71 16.44 -7.03
N GLU A 79 -27.55 15.14 -7.29
CA GLU A 79 -27.60 14.11 -6.25
C GLU A 79 -26.20 13.61 -5.88
N ASP A 80 -25.34 13.41 -6.87
CA ASP A 80 -24.02 12.82 -6.67
C ASP A 80 -22.98 13.85 -6.20
N LEU A 81 -23.03 15.08 -6.72
CA LEU A 81 -22.04 16.13 -6.42
C LEU A 81 -21.87 16.44 -4.92
N PRO A 82 -22.93 16.64 -4.11
CA PRO A 82 -22.75 16.89 -2.68
C PRO A 82 -22.21 15.66 -1.95
N ASN A 83 -22.59 14.45 -2.36
CA ASN A 83 -22.12 13.20 -1.74
C ASN A 83 -20.63 12.96 -2.06
N ASP A 84 -20.24 13.14 -3.32
CA ASP A 84 -18.86 12.99 -3.78
C ASP A 84 -17.95 14.07 -3.21
N PHE A 85 -18.43 15.31 -3.05
CA PHE A 85 -17.67 16.38 -2.41
C PHE A 85 -17.33 16.04 -0.95
N ILE A 86 -18.31 15.56 -0.20
CA ILE A 86 -18.12 15.16 1.20
C ILE A 86 -17.22 13.92 1.31
N ALA A 87 -17.41 12.93 0.44
CA ALA A 87 -16.57 11.73 0.39
C ALA A 87 -15.12 12.06 0.00
N GLY A 88 -14.93 12.95 -0.97
CA GLY A 88 -13.62 13.43 -1.41
C GLY A 88 -12.92 14.24 -0.32
N LEU A 89 -13.63 15.15 0.34
CA LEU A 89 -13.09 15.92 1.46
C LEU A 89 -12.63 15.01 2.61
N THR A 90 -13.44 14.02 2.97
CA THR A 90 -13.09 13.09 4.06
C THR A 90 -11.98 12.12 3.70
N SER A 91 -11.98 11.56 2.49
CA SER A 91 -10.89 10.73 1.99
C SER A 91 -9.57 11.53 1.92
N GLY A 92 -9.61 12.77 1.41
CA GLY A 92 -8.44 13.64 1.31
C GLY A 92 -7.85 13.99 2.66
N ILE A 93 -8.70 14.31 3.64
CA ILE A 93 -8.29 14.54 5.04
C ILE A 93 -7.59 13.32 5.63
N MET A 94 -8.10 12.10 5.40
CA MET A 94 -7.48 10.87 5.90
C MET A 94 -6.13 10.57 5.23
N MET A 95 -5.98 10.92 3.95
CA MET A 95 -4.75 10.65 3.18
C MET A 95 -3.55 11.49 3.62
N ILE A 96 -3.77 12.65 4.25
CA ILE A 96 -2.69 13.52 4.75
C ILE A 96 -1.80 12.80 5.79
N PRO A 97 -2.32 12.41 6.97
CA PRO A 97 -1.51 11.71 7.98
C PRO A 97 -1.05 10.33 7.49
N GLN A 98 -1.89 9.60 6.75
CA GLN A 98 -1.55 8.29 6.21
C GLN A 98 -0.37 8.35 5.22
N GLY A 99 -0.40 9.30 4.29
CA GLY A 99 0.68 9.50 3.31
C GLY A 99 2.00 9.84 3.98
N MET A 100 1.99 10.77 4.94
CA MET A 100 3.19 11.14 5.71
C MET A 100 3.80 9.96 6.46
N ALA A 101 2.99 9.18 7.18
CA ALA A 101 3.45 8.00 7.92
C ALA A 101 4.03 6.94 6.97
N PHE A 102 3.40 6.71 5.82
CA PHE A 102 3.86 5.72 4.84
C PHE A 102 5.12 6.15 4.09
N ALA A 103 5.35 7.44 3.88
CA ALA A 103 6.61 7.94 3.36
C ALA A 103 7.76 7.79 4.38
N ALA A 104 7.51 8.09 5.65
CA ALA A 104 8.47 7.86 6.73
C ALA A 104 8.86 6.37 6.85
N LEU A 105 7.88 5.46 6.72
CA LEU A 105 8.12 4.01 6.65
C LEU A 105 9.03 3.59 5.48
N SER A 106 9.04 4.36 4.40
CA SER A 106 9.87 4.12 3.21
C SER A 106 11.26 4.77 3.26
N THR A 107 11.66 5.29 4.43
CA THR A 107 12.92 6.03 4.65
C THR A 107 13.09 7.27 3.76
N LEU A 108 11.96 7.80 3.29
CA LEU A 108 11.84 9.02 2.50
C LEU A 108 11.22 10.16 3.32
N PRO A 109 11.44 11.42 2.91
CA PRO A 109 10.80 12.56 3.54
C PRO A 109 9.25 12.47 3.48
N PRO A 110 8.50 12.87 4.53
CA PRO A 110 7.04 12.71 4.61
C PRO A 110 6.29 13.47 3.52
N ILE A 111 6.88 14.57 3.05
CA ILE A 111 6.35 15.38 1.95
C ILE A 111 6.17 14.56 0.66
N VAL A 112 7.01 13.55 0.44
CA VAL A 112 6.89 12.64 -0.70
C VAL A 112 5.57 11.86 -0.65
N GLY A 113 5.13 11.48 0.54
CA GLY A 113 3.86 10.78 0.74
C GLY A 113 2.65 11.64 0.38
N LEU A 114 2.73 12.96 0.64
CA LEU A 114 1.71 13.92 0.22
C LEU A 114 1.67 14.06 -1.30
N TYR A 115 2.84 14.15 -1.94
CA TYR A 115 2.92 14.20 -3.41
C TYR A 115 2.37 12.93 -4.06
N ILE A 116 2.77 11.75 -3.58
CA ILE A 116 2.27 10.46 -4.12
C ILE A 116 0.75 10.38 -3.98
N SER A 117 0.20 10.74 -2.82
CA SER A 117 -1.24 10.67 -2.58
C SER A 117 -2.01 11.63 -3.50
N PHE A 118 -1.53 12.85 -3.68
CA PHE A 118 -2.14 13.84 -4.56
C PHE A 118 -2.10 13.41 -6.04
N PHE A 119 -0.92 13.07 -6.57
CA PHE A 119 -0.76 12.70 -7.97
C PHE A 119 -1.40 11.36 -8.31
N SER A 120 -1.39 10.39 -7.40
CA SER A 120 -2.03 9.08 -7.60
C SER A 120 -3.55 9.21 -7.70
N SER A 121 -4.17 10.03 -6.85
CA SER A 121 -5.61 10.28 -6.90
C SER A 121 -6.04 10.93 -8.21
N ILE A 122 -5.33 11.96 -8.69
CA ILE A 122 -5.62 12.61 -9.97
C ILE A 122 -5.43 11.62 -11.13
N SER A 123 -4.32 10.87 -11.12
CA SER A 123 -4.03 9.90 -12.17
C SER A 123 -5.11 8.80 -12.26
N TYR A 124 -5.58 8.32 -11.10
CA TYR A 124 -6.66 7.34 -11.06
C TYR A 124 -8.03 7.93 -11.41
N ALA A 125 -8.30 9.20 -11.07
CA ALA A 125 -9.56 9.84 -11.48
C ALA A 125 -9.72 9.89 -13.01
N VAL A 126 -8.62 10.09 -13.75
CA VAL A 126 -8.64 10.16 -15.23
C VAL A 126 -8.70 8.79 -15.90
N LEU A 127 -7.95 7.81 -15.37
CA LEU A 127 -7.73 6.51 -16.03
C LEU A 127 -8.48 5.33 -15.36
N GLY A 128 -9.03 5.56 -14.17
CA GLY A 128 -9.63 4.54 -13.32
C GLY A 128 -11.00 4.11 -13.80
N THR A 129 -11.28 2.81 -13.69
CA THR A 129 -12.56 2.22 -14.07
C THR A 129 -13.61 2.26 -12.95
N GLY A 130 -13.19 2.41 -11.69
CA GLY A 130 -14.08 2.42 -10.53
C GLY A 130 -14.37 3.84 -10.04
N ARG A 131 -15.66 4.22 -9.99
CA ARG A 131 -16.12 5.55 -9.55
C ARG A 131 -15.87 5.82 -8.06
N GLN A 132 -15.94 4.79 -7.21
CA GLN A 132 -15.82 4.93 -5.75
C GLN A 132 -14.41 4.67 -5.21
N VAL A 133 -13.46 4.29 -6.07
CA VAL A 133 -12.11 3.89 -5.62
C VAL A 133 -11.18 5.11 -5.66
N SER A 134 -10.49 5.36 -4.56
CA SER A 134 -9.41 6.34 -4.48
C SER A 134 -8.09 5.63 -4.22
N TRP A 135 -7.03 6.03 -4.92
CA TRP A 135 -5.68 5.48 -4.76
C TRP A 135 -4.76 6.46 -4.05
N GLY A 136 -3.87 5.91 -3.22
CA GLY A 136 -2.85 6.65 -2.48
C GLY A 136 -1.73 5.73 -2.01
N CYS A 137 -0.97 6.18 -1.01
CA CYS A 137 0.11 5.39 -0.44
C CYS A 137 -0.40 4.12 0.27
N MET A 138 0.31 3.00 0.09
CA MET A 138 0.01 1.72 0.72
C MET A 138 1.21 1.26 1.57
N ALA A 139 0.94 0.83 2.81
CA ALA A 139 1.98 0.43 3.77
C ALA A 139 2.95 -0.63 3.23
N VAL A 140 2.44 -1.62 2.48
CA VAL A 140 3.24 -2.71 1.90
C VAL A 140 4.24 -2.19 0.89
N LEU A 141 3.77 -1.33 -0.03
CA LEU A 141 4.62 -0.73 -1.07
C LEU A 141 5.70 0.14 -0.42
N SER A 142 5.37 0.89 0.63
CA SER A 142 6.34 1.68 1.39
C SER A 142 7.44 0.83 2.01
N ILE A 143 7.08 -0.31 2.61
CA ILE A 143 8.09 -1.20 3.21
C ILE A 143 8.92 -1.89 2.13
N MET A 144 8.33 -2.29 1.00
CA MET A 144 9.07 -2.84 -0.14
C MET A 144 10.06 -1.82 -0.68
N MET A 145 9.65 -0.57 -0.89
CA MET A 145 10.54 0.51 -1.29
C MET A 145 11.67 0.70 -0.28
N ALA A 146 11.37 0.72 1.03
CA ALA A 146 12.39 0.82 2.07
C ALA A 146 13.48 -0.24 1.91
N THR A 147 13.11 -1.50 1.67
CA THR A 147 14.11 -2.58 1.51
C THR A 147 14.99 -2.40 0.28
N ILE A 148 14.49 -1.74 -0.77
CA ILE A 148 15.28 -1.42 -1.98
C ILE A 148 16.25 -0.29 -1.66
N LEU A 149 15.77 0.77 -1.00
CA LEU A 149 16.60 1.90 -0.59
C LEU A 149 17.69 1.48 0.41
N ASP A 150 17.35 0.66 1.41
CA ASP A 150 18.32 0.17 2.39
C ASP A 150 19.41 -0.69 1.73
N LYS A 151 19.04 -1.52 0.74
CA LYS A 151 20.01 -2.29 -0.05
C LYS A 151 20.89 -1.41 -0.93
N TYR A 152 20.30 -0.37 -1.53
CA TYR A 152 21.04 0.62 -2.31
C TYR A 152 22.07 1.33 -1.45
N ASP A 153 21.67 1.83 -0.28
CA ASP A 153 22.57 2.50 0.65
C ASP A 153 23.69 1.58 1.14
N ALA A 154 23.35 0.33 1.51
CA ALA A 154 24.35 -0.67 1.90
C ALA A 154 25.36 -1.00 0.79
N THR A 155 24.96 -0.87 -0.48
CA THR A 155 25.83 -1.12 -1.64
C THR A 155 26.69 0.11 -1.96
N VAL A 156 26.10 1.30 -1.92
CA VAL A 156 26.78 2.56 -2.27
C VAL A 156 27.76 3.00 -1.18
N LEU A 157 27.39 2.89 0.11
CA LEU A 157 28.26 3.22 1.23
C LEU A 157 29.47 2.27 1.34
N LYS A 158 29.35 1.03 0.83
CA LYS A 158 30.49 0.10 0.72
C LYS A 158 31.41 0.38 -0.46
N THR A 159 30.91 1.04 -1.51
CA THR A 159 31.63 1.23 -2.78
C THR A 159 32.24 2.62 -2.90
N ARG A 160 31.75 3.60 -2.14
CA ARG A 160 32.31 4.95 -2.08
C ARG A 160 32.57 5.35 -0.62
N PRO A 161 33.82 5.21 -0.10
CA PRO A 161 34.19 6.08 0.99
C PRO A 161 34.03 7.52 0.48
N LEU A 162 33.51 8.39 1.33
CA LEU A 162 33.30 9.81 1.06
C LEU A 162 34.65 10.56 1.00
N THR A 163 35.58 10.11 0.17
CA THR A 163 36.89 10.73 -0.07
C THR A 163 36.84 11.51 -1.37
N CYS A 164 36.07 12.61 -1.39
CA CYS A 164 36.17 13.67 -2.41
C CYS A 164 35.69 15.04 -1.87
N LEU A 165 35.75 15.28 -0.56
CA LEU A 165 35.69 16.63 0.03
C LEU A 165 36.74 16.70 1.15
N ASN A 166 37.69 17.61 0.98
CA ASN A 166 39.03 17.68 1.59
C ASN A 166 39.14 17.70 3.13
N ASP A 167 40.20 17.03 3.60
CA ASP A 167 41.23 17.48 4.55
C ASP A 167 40.86 18.53 5.61
N SER A 168 40.65 18.09 6.84
CA SER A 168 41.68 18.18 7.90
C SER A 168 41.11 17.67 9.24
N ALA A 169 41.99 16.95 9.95
CA ALA A 169 41.91 16.61 11.37
C ALA A 169 40.89 15.53 11.81
N GLU A 170 41.51 14.38 12.09
CA GLU A 170 41.31 13.56 13.29
C GLU A 170 40.22 12.48 13.30
N ALA A 171 40.73 11.30 13.65
CA ALA A 171 40.01 10.07 13.83
C ALA A 171 39.11 10.16 15.06
N GLU A 172 37.80 10.08 14.84
CA GLU A 172 36.91 9.47 15.81
C GLU A 172 36.06 8.40 15.13
N THR A 173 36.17 7.21 15.71
CA THR A 173 35.37 6.03 15.42
C THR A 173 33.95 6.30 15.93
N SER A 174 33.18 7.11 15.21
CA SER A 174 31.76 7.28 15.47
C SER A 174 30.98 6.37 14.53
N GLU A 175 30.39 5.34 15.11
CA GLU A 175 29.38 4.50 14.47
C GLU A 175 28.21 5.38 13.99
N THR A 176 28.26 5.88 12.76
CA THR A 176 27.06 6.36 12.06
C THR A 176 26.25 5.17 11.57
N SER A 177 25.76 4.39 12.53
CA SER A 177 24.50 3.68 12.40
C SER A 177 23.43 4.76 12.26
N PHE A 178 22.62 4.69 11.20
CA PHE A 178 21.57 5.64 10.83
C PHE A 178 20.44 5.75 11.87
N THR A 179 20.74 6.26 13.06
CA THR A 179 19.81 6.38 14.17
C THR A 179 19.90 7.67 14.98
N GLY A 180 20.80 8.60 14.68
CA GLY A 180 20.77 9.97 15.20
C GLY A 180 21.05 10.93 14.05
N ASP A 181 20.66 12.20 14.04
CA ASP A 181 19.75 13.00 14.85
C ASP A 181 19.37 14.15 13.91
N ASN A 182 18.21 14.76 14.14
CA ASN A 182 17.59 15.76 13.27
C ASN A 182 16.98 15.19 11.99
N PHE A 183 15.68 14.96 12.07
CA PHE A 183 14.81 15.11 10.92
C PHE A 183 14.78 16.59 10.50
N SER A 184 15.92 17.13 10.08
CA SER A 184 15.94 18.34 9.29
C SER A 184 15.49 17.94 7.90
N PRO A 185 14.33 18.41 7.43
CA PRO A 185 13.87 18.19 6.07
C PRO A 185 14.58 19.24 5.23
N ASP A 186 15.90 19.15 5.14
CA ASP A 186 16.61 19.95 4.17
C ASP A 186 16.74 19.12 2.89
N PRO A 187 16.01 19.48 1.81
CA PRO A 187 16.19 18.85 0.50
C PRO A 187 17.63 18.98 -0.04
N SER A 188 18.51 19.73 0.64
CA SER A 188 19.94 19.84 0.34
C SER A 188 20.79 18.64 0.77
N ASP A 189 20.25 17.69 1.55
CA ASP A 189 21.00 16.46 1.92
C ASP A 189 21.26 15.59 0.68
N PRO A 190 22.52 15.33 0.31
CA PRO A 190 22.86 14.58 -0.90
C PRO A 190 22.38 13.13 -0.85
N VAL A 191 22.16 12.58 0.35
CA VAL A 191 21.63 11.23 0.55
C VAL A 191 20.14 11.17 0.21
N THR A 192 19.36 12.13 0.71
CA THR A 192 17.92 12.20 0.48
C THR A 192 17.60 12.39 -1.00
N SER A 193 18.32 13.30 -1.68
CA SER A 193 18.16 13.50 -3.13
C SER A 193 18.43 12.23 -3.95
N ARG A 194 19.46 11.45 -3.61
CA ARG A 194 19.76 10.16 -4.29
C ARG A 194 18.69 9.10 -4.03
N ARG A 195 18.19 9.02 -2.80
CA ARG A 195 17.10 8.10 -2.45
C ARG A 195 15.84 8.36 -3.27
N MET A 196 15.51 9.63 -3.50
CA MET A 196 14.38 10.05 -4.33
C MET A 196 14.60 9.70 -5.81
N GLU A 197 15.82 9.88 -6.31
CA GLU A 197 16.20 9.49 -7.67
C GLU A 197 16.00 7.98 -7.90
N VAL A 198 16.54 7.13 -7.01
CA VAL A 198 16.36 5.67 -7.08
C VAL A 198 14.90 5.28 -6.95
N ALA A 199 14.17 5.86 -6.00
CA ALA A 199 12.75 5.58 -5.80
C ALA A 199 11.94 5.88 -7.06
N SER A 200 12.18 7.03 -7.70
CA SER A 200 11.49 7.43 -8.93
C SER A 200 11.79 6.48 -10.10
N GLY A 201 13.05 6.03 -10.24
CA GLY A 201 13.45 5.07 -11.27
C GLY A 201 12.78 3.69 -11.10
N VAL A 202 12.70 3.20 -9.86
CA VAL A 202 12.01 1.95 -9.53
C VAL A 202 10.51 2.07 -9.79
N SER A 203 9.88 3.18 -9.39
CA SER A 203 8.45 3.41 -9.66
C SER A 203 8.14 3.49 -11.15
N PHE A 204 8.99 4.15 -11.94
CA PHE A 204 8.85 4.21 -13.39
C PHE A 204 8.96 2.83 -14.04
N MET A 205 9.97 2.04 -13.65
CA MET A 205 10.15 0.68 -14.14
C MET A 205 8.97 -0.22 -13.76
N ALA A 206 8.50 -0.15 -12.52
CA ALA A 206 7.34 -0.89 -12.06
C ALA A 206 6.09 -0.54 -12.87
N GLY A 207 5.89 0.74 -13.20
CA GLY A 207 4.81 1.20 -14.08
C GLY A 207 4.88 0.57 -15.48
N LEU A 208 6.06 0.55 -16.10
CA LEU A 208 6.26 -0.10 -17.40
C LEU A 208 5.97 -1.61 -17.34
N VAL A 209 6.43 -2.28 -16.27
CA VAL A 209 6.16 -3.69 -16.03
C VAL A 209 4.66 -3.94 -15.85
N PHE A 210 3.93 -3.10 -15.11
CA PHE A 210 2.48 -3.22 -14.97
C PHE A 210 1.72 -2.98 -16.27
N ILE A 211 2.16 -2.03 -17.10
CA ILE A 211 1.59 -1.82 -18.43
C ILE A 211 1.81 -3.06 -19.31
N ALA A 212 3.04 -3.60 -19.33
CA ALA A 212 3.38 -4.81 -20.07
C ALA A 212 2.56 -6.02 -19.58
N ALA A 213 2.49 -6.24 -18.27
CA ALA A 213 1.70 -7.31 -17.67
C ALA A 213 0.20 -7.19 -17.97
N SER A 214 -0.35 -5.97 -17.93
CA SER A 214 -1.74 -5.70 -18.32
C SER A 214 -2.00 -6.10 -19.78
N ARG A 215 -1.08 -5.78 -20.71
CA ARG A 215 -1.18 -6.17 -22.13
C ARG A 215 -1.07 -7.67 -22.36
N LEU A 216 -0.35 -8.39 -21.51
CA LEU A 216 -0.25 -9.85 -21.50
C LEU A 216 -1.48 -10.53 -20.90
N GLY A 217 -2.47 -9.77 -20.42
CA GLY A 217 -3.71 -10.30 -19.87
C GLY A 217 -3.61 -10.72 -18.40
N PHE A 218 -2.55 -10.31 -17.69
CA PHE A 218 -2.35 -10.65 -16.28
C PHE A 218 -3.48 -10.11 -15.37
N SER A 219 -4.20 -9.08 -15.84
CA SER A 219 -5.41 -8.56 -15.17
C SER A 219 -6.55 -9.57 -15.08
N ARG A 220 -6.61 -10.59 -15.95
CA ARG A 220 -7.59 -11.68 -15.83
C ARG A 220 -7.10 -12.79 -14.90
N VAL A 221 -5.78 -12.97 -14.83
CA VAL A 221 -5.13 -13.96 -13.94
C VAL A 221 -5.32 -13.59 -12.46
N SER A 222 -5.39 -12.29 -12.13
CA SER A 222 -5.69 -11.87 -10.75
C SER A 222 -7.04 -12.36 -10.24
N ASN A 223 -8.00 -12.62 -11.13
CA ASN A 223 -9.31 -13.16 -10.75
C ASN A 223 -9.24 -14.66 -10.34
N LEU A 224 -8.10 -15.32 -10.57
CA LEU A 224 -7.87 -16.72 -10.18
C LEU A 224 -7.26 -16.84 -8.77
N LEU A 225 -6.93 -15.72 -8.13
CA LEU A 225 -6.42 -15.72 -6.76
C LEU A 225 -7.57 -16.08 -5.82
N SER A 226 -7.42 -17.20 -5.11
CA SER A 226 -8.44 -17.63 -4.15
C SER A 226 -8.58 -16.62 -3.01
N ASN A 227 -9.80 -16.48 -2.48
CA ASN A 227 -10.05 -15.63 -1.32
C ASN A 227 -9.16 -16.00 -0.12
N SER A 228 -8.82 -17.29 0.03
CA SER A 228 -7.90 -17.79 1.05
C SER A 228 -6.48 -17.25 0.88
N LEU A 229 -5.98 -17.16 -0.36
CA LEU A 229 -4.65 -16.60 -0.64
C LEU A 229 -4.60 -15.10 -0.33
N ILE A 230 -5.61 -14.35 -0.77
CA ILE A 230 -5.69 -12.89 -0.53
C ILE A 230 -5.77 -12.61 0.97
N THR A 231 -6.58 -13.37 1.70
CA THR A 231 -6.72 -13.24 3.15
C THR A 231 -5.42 -13.58 3.87
N GLY A 232 -4.77 -14.70 3.53
CA GLY A 232 -3.48 -15.09 4.13
C GLY A 232 -2.38 -14.07 3.87
N PHE A 233 -2.29 -13.55 2.64
CA PHE A 233 -1.35 -12.50 2.27
C PHE A 233 -1.61 -11.20 3.06
N THR A 234 -2.88 -10.79 3.17
CA THR A 234 -3.27 -9.56 3.90
C THR A 234 -2.97 -9.67 5.40
N VAL A 235 -3.22 -10.83 6.02
CA VAL A 235 -2.85 -11.08 7.42
C VAL A 235 -1.33 -11.02 7.61
N GLY A 236 -0.57 -11.65 6.71
CA GLY A 236 0.90 -11.59 6.74
C GLY A 236 1.44 -10.17 6.62
N ILE A 237 0.86 -9.36 5.72
CA ILE A 237 1.13 -7.93 5.60
C ILE A 237 0.84 -7.20 6.91
N ALA A 238 -0.30 -7.44 7.55
CA ALA A 238 -0.69 -6.77 8.77
C ALA A 238 0.34 -7.01 9.89
N PHE A 239 0.81 -8.26 10.06
CA PHE A 239 1.89 -8.57 11.00
C PHE A 239 3.22 -7.91 10.62
N HIS A 240 3.56 -7.85 9.32
CA HIS A 240 4.80 -7.24 8.84
C HIS A 240 4.82 -5.72 9.06
N VAL A 241 3.72 -5.04 8.73
CA VAL A 241 3.53 -3.60 8.96
C VAL A 241 3.52 -3.32 10.46
N GLY A 242 2.73 -4.08 11.24
CA GLY A 242 2.68 -3.93 12.70
C GLY A 242 4.05 -4.07 13.36
N THR A 243 4.81 -5.10 12.99
CA THR A 243 6.19 -5.29 13.48
C THR A 243 7.10 -4.11 13.15
N SER A 244 6.95 -3.53 11.96
CA SER A 244 7.75 -2.37 11.53
C SER A 244 7.46 -1.10 12.34
N GLN A 245 6.25 -0.99 12.92
CA GLN A 245 5.84 0.15 13.75
C GLN A 245 6.18 0.01 15.23
N LEU A 246 6.50 -1.21 15.71
CA LEU A 246 6.83 -1.42 17.13
C LEU A 246 8.00 -0.55 17.60
N LYS A 247 9.04 -0.40 16.76
CA LYS A 247 10.20 0.46 17.08
C LYS A 247 9.81 1.92 17.35
N GLU A 248 8.77 2.42 16.68
CA GLU A 248 8.28 3.80 16.87
C GLU A 248 7.43 3.92 18.13
N ILE A 249 6.62 2.90 18.44
CA ILE A 249 5.81 2.83 19.67
C ILE A 249 6.70 2.81 20.92
N PHE A 250 7.76 2.01 20.91
CA PHE A 250 8.75 1.95 22.01
C PHE A 250 9.75 3.12 21.98
N GLY A 251 9.77 3.94 20.93
CA GLY A 251 10.73 5.04 20.80
C GLY A 251 12.20 4.59 20.78
N VAL A 252 12.47 3.35 20.38
CA VAL A 252 13.83 2.78 20.36
C VAL A 252 14.43 2.81 18.96
N SER A 253 15.71 3.14 18.88
CA SER A 253 16.47 3.17 17.64
C SER A 253 16.99 1.76 17.27
N VAL A 254 16.18 0.99 16.55
CA VAL A 254 16.56 -0.36 16.07
C VAL A 254 16.96 -0.30 14.59
N PRO A 255 18.15 -0.82 14.22
CA PRO A 255 18.54 -0.90 12.82
C PRO A 255 17.56 -1.80 12.05
N ARG A 256 17.24 -1.43 10.81
CA ARG A 256 16.25 -2.16 10.03
C ARG A 256 16.83 -3.47 9.52
N GLN A 257 16.19 -4.58 9.87
CA GLN A 257 16.62 -5.91 9.44
C GLN A 257 16.04 -6.25 8.05
N SER A 258 16.92 -6.64 7.12
CA SER A 258 16.54 -7.08 5.77
C SER A 258 16.86 -8.57 5.56
N GLY A 259 16.05 -9.25 4.73
CA GLY A 259 16.28 -10.64 4.33
C GLY A 259 15.25 -11.64 4.87
N ILE A 260 15.51 -12.93 4.64
CA ILE A 260 14.64 -14.01 5.13
C ILE A 260 14.60 -13.99 6.66
N GLY A 261 13.41 -14.05 7.25
CA GLY A 261 13.23 -13.97 8.70
C GLY A 261 13.45 -12.58 9.31
N SER A 262 13.39 -11.49 8.52
CA SER A 262 13.51 -10.11 9.01
C SER A 262 12.60 -9.79 10.18
N ILE A 263 11.35 -10.27 10.16
CA ILE A 263 10.37 -10.10 11.25
C ILE A 263 10.95 -10.63 12.56
N ILE A 264 11.38 -11.90 12.59
CA ILE A 264 11.87 -12.56 13.81
C ILE A 264 13.11 -11.82 14.34
N LYS A 265 14.03 -11.44 13.45
CA LYS A 265 15.22 -10.66 13.84
C LYS A 265 14.84 -9.31 14.45
N THR A 266 13.87 -8.62 13.85
CA THR A 266 13.36 -7.34 14.37
C THR A 266 12.78 -7.52 15.77
N TRP A 267 11.98 -8.56 16.01
CA TRP A 267 11.43 -8.86 17.34
C TRP A 267 12.53 -9.14 18.37
N ILE A 268 13.55 -9.93 18.03
CA ILE A 268 14.68 -10.21 18.93
C ILE A 268 15.41 -8.92 19.30
N GLU A 269 15.66 -8.04 18.34
CA GLU A 269 16.35 -6.77 18.59
C GLU A 269 15.51 -5.77 19.38
N VAL A 270 14.20 -5.70 19.10
CA VAL A 270 13.26 -4.89 19.90
C VAL A 270 13.26 -5.38 21.34
N ILE A 271 13.10 -6.68 21.59
CA ILE A 271 13.10 -7.25 22.96
C ILE A 271 14.41 -6.95 23.70
N LYS A 272 15.56 -7.02 23.02
CA LYS A 272 16.86 -6.67 23.62
C LYS A 272 16.96 -5.21 24.02
N LYS A 273 16.35 -4.30 23.25
CA LYS A 273 16.38 -2.85 23.50
C LYS A 273 15.17 -2.32 24.31
N VAL A 274 14.27 -3.19 24.78
CA VAL A 274 13.16 -2.81 25.67
C VAL A 274 13.61 -2.00 26.90
N PRO A 275 14.75 -2.29 27.57
CA PRO A 275 15.18 -1.51 28.72
C PRO A 275 15.46 -0.03 28.40
N ASP A 276 15.88 0.27 27.17
CA ASP A 276 16.24 1.62 26.72
C ASP A 276 15.03 2.39 26.13
N THR A 277 13.81 1.93 26.43
CA THR A 277 12.57 2.50 25.91
C THR A 277 12.32 3.90 26.47
N ASN A 278 12.01 4.85 25.59
CA ASN A 278 11.54 6.17 26.00
C ASN A 278 10.09 6.06 26.52
N VAL A 279 9.94 6.18 27.84
CA VAL A 279 8.65 6.03 28.54
C VAL A 279 7.63 7.08 28.07
N ALA A 280 8.07 8.30 27.74
CA ALA A 280 7.17 9.35 27.27
C ALA A 280 6.55 8.97 25.91
N THR A 281 7.37 8.50 24.96
CA THR A 281 6.91 8.02 23.65
C THR A 281 5.96 6.83 23.77
N LEU A 282 6.26 5.90 24.68
CA LEU A 282 5.39 4.75 24.95
C LEU A 282 4.02 5.17 25.51
N LEU A 283 3.98 6.12 26.45
CA LEU A 283 2.73 6.61 27.03
C LEU A 283 1.88 7.36 26.00
N ILE A 284 2.51 8.22 25.19
CA ILE A 284 1.82 8.97 24.13
C ILE A 284 1.25 8.01 23.08
N SER A 285 2.07 7.10 22.56
CA SER A 285 1.64 6.14 21.52
C SER A 285 0.54 5.21 22.03
N THR A 286 0.66 4.70 23.26
CA THR A 286 -0.37 3.84 23.89
C THR A 286 -1.68 4.60 24.09
N THR A 287 -1.62 5.85 24.58
CA THR A 287 -2.81 6.70 24.78
C THR A 287 -3.49 6.99 23.44
N CYS A 288 -2.73 7.32 22.40
CA CYS A 288 -3.27 7.54 21.05
C CYS A 288 -3.95 6.28 20.49
N ILE A 289 -3.33 5.10 20.63
CA ILE A 289 -3.92 3.83 20.17
C ILE A 289 -5.24 3.56 20.91
N ILE A 290 -5.29 3.77 22.23
CA ILE A 290 -6.50 3.57 23.04
C ILE A 290 -7.61 4.54 22.61
N ILE A 291 -7.30 5.81 22.37
CA ILE A 291 -8.28 6.82 21.93
C ILE A 291 -8.83 6.45 20.54
N ILE A 292 -7.95 6.15 19.58
CA ILE A 292 -8.35 5.77 18.21
C ILE A 292 -9.24 4.52 18.26
N TYR A 293 -8.83 3.49 19.00
CA TYR A 293 -9.59 2.26 19.15
C TYR A 293 -10.95 2.50 19.82
N SER A 294 -10.98 3.25 20.92
CA SER A 294 -12.19 3.55 21.68
C SER A 294 -13.21 4.28 20.81
N VAL A 295 -12.81 5.33 20.10
CA VAL A 295 -13.76 6.09 19.28
C VAL A 295 -14.21 5.29 18.06
N LYS A 296 -13.31 4.56 17.39
CA LYS A 296 -13.72 3.70 16.25
C LYS A 296 -14.72 2.63 16.69
N ARG A 297 -14.52 2.01 17.86
CA ARG A 297 -15.42 0.97 18.36
C ARG A 297 -16.71 1.52 18.96
N PHE A 298 -16.64 2.50 19.85
CA PHE A 298 -17.81 2.95 20.61
C PHE A 298 -18.63 4.01 19.89
N ILE A 299 -18.00 4.96 19.21
CA ILE A 299 -18.71 6.07 18.56
C ILE A 299 -19.12 5.68 17.15
N ASN A 300 -18.19 5.15 16.35
CA ASN A 300 -18.47 4.85 14.96
C ASN A 300 -19.56 3.77 14.84
N GLU A 301 -19.40 2.60 15.47
CA GLU A 301 -20.39 1.51 15.39
C GLU A 301 -21.78 1.92 15.91
N LYS A 302 -21.85 2.80 16.93
CA LYS A 302 -23.11 3.22 17.56
C LYS A 302 -23.80 4.35 16.80
N HIS A 303 -23.06 5.31 16.27
CA HIS A 303 -23.58 6.52 15.62
C HIS A 303 -23.51 6.49 14.09
N MET A 304 -23.09 5.38 13.46
CA MET A 304 -23.13 5.21 11.99
C MET A 304 -24.50 5.52 11.38
N LYS A 305 -25.60 5.28 12.10
CA LYS A 305 -26.96 5.52 11.60
C LYS A 305 -27.33 7.01 11.54
N GLU A 306 -26.62 7.85 12.27
CA GLU A 306 -26.91 9.28 12.43
C GLU A 306 -25.86 10.15 11.72
N LEU A 307 -24.63 9.65 11.60
CA LEU A 307 -23.53 10.30 10.89
C LEU A 307 -23.52 9.86 9.42
N ARG A 308 -23.83 10.78 8.51
CA ARG A 308 -23.74 10.57 7.05
C ARG A 308 -22.30 10.34 6.56
N VAL A 309 -21.30 10.60 7.41
CA VAL A 309 -19.89 10.65 7.06
C VAL A 309 -19.04 10.08 8.19
N PRO A 310 -18.07 9.19 7.92
CA PRO A 310 -17.16 8.69 8.95
C PRO A 310 -16.29 9.83 9.48
N ILE A 311 -16.18 9.94 10.81
CA ILE A 311 -15.35 10.95 11.46
C ILE A 311 -13.86 10.59 11.26
N PRO A 312 -13.03 11.48 10.69
CA PRO A 312 -11.60 11.24 10.51
C PRO A 312 -10.85 11.39 11.84
N ILE A 313 -11.04 10.46 12.78
CA ILE A 313 -10.43 10.55 14.11
C ILE A 313 -8.91 10.58 14.04
N ASP A 314 -8.31 9.83 13.12
CA ASP A 314 -6.86 9.72 13.01
C ASP A 314 -6.22 11.11 12.81
N LEU A 315 -6.90 12.03 12.09
CA LEU A 315 -6.50 13.43 11.96
C LEU A 315 -6.68 14.21 13.27
N PHE A 316 -7.85 14.14 13.90
CA PHE A 316 -8.10 14.88 15.15
C PHE A 316 -7.11 14.51 16.25
N VAL A 317 -6.83 13.22 16.40
CA VAL A 317 -5.83 12.73 17.35
C VAL A 317 -4.44 13.26 16.99
N ALA A 318 -4.06 13.26 15.71
CA ALA A 318 -2.79 13.83 15.28
C ALA A 318 -2.68 15.33 15.59
N ILE A 319 -3.71 16.13 15.27
CA ILE A 319 -3.73 17.58 15.56
C ILE A 319 -3.62 17.83 17.06
N ILE A 320 -4.43 17.15 17.88
CA ILE A 320 -4.40 17.30 19.34
C ILE A 320 -3.02 16.89 19.89
N ALA A 321 -2.46 15.77 19.41
CA ALA A 321 -1.15 15.31 19.82
C ALA A 321 -0.05 16.33 19.48
N THR A 322 -0.06 16.91 18.27
CA THR A 322 0.88 17.96 17.86
C THR A 322 0.74 19.20 18.74
N LEU A 323 -0.48 19.67 18.99
CA LEU A 323 -0.73 20.84 19.85
C LEU A 323 -0.25 20.58 21.29
N MET A 324 -0.58 19.43 21.87
CA MET A 324 -0.11 19.06 23.22
C MET A 324 1.42 19.00 23.29
N THR A 325 2.07 18.50 22.23
CA THR A 325 3.53 18.39 22.16
C THR A 325 4.21 19.75 22.05
N GLU A 326 3.63 20.68 21.28
CA GLU A 326 4.18 22.02 21.05
C GLU A 326 3.97 22.95 22.25
N TYR A 327 2.75 22.97 22.82
CA TYR A 327 2.46 23.79 24.01
C TYR A 327 3.07 23.21 25.30
N GLY A 328 3.25 21.88 25.36
CA GLY A 328 3.80 21.22 26.54
C GLY A 328 5.32 21.35 26.71
N LYS A 329 6.05 21.95 25.75
CA LYS A 329 7.53 22.03 25.73
C LYS A 329 8.26 20.71 26.03
N ILE A 330 7.58 19.59 25.82
CA ILE A 330 8.07 18.26 26.22
C ILE A 330 9.42 17.98 25.52
N HIS A 331 9.68 18.62 24.37
CA HIS A 331 10.84 18.39 23.50
C HIS A 331 12.18 18.69 24.19
N GLU A 332 12.17 19.60 25.16
CA GLU A 332 13.38 19.97 25.91
C GLU A 332 13.69 18.95 27.03
N ASP A 333 12.68 18.21 27.51
CA ASP A 333 12.80 17.34 28.70
C ASP A 333 12.97 15.84 28.39
N TYR A 334 12.54 15.36 27.22
CA TYR A 334 12.39 13.91 26.95
C TYR A 334 12.96 13.40 25.61
N ASP A 335 13.76 14.19 24.89
CA ASP A 335 14.45 13.80 23.63
C ASP A 335 13.61 12.89 22.71
N PHE A 336 12.40 13.34 22.37
CA PHE A 336 11.54 12.58 21.46
C PHE A 336 11.73 13.02 20.01
N ARG A 337 11.60 12.04 19.12
CA ARG A 337 11.69 12.22 17.66
C ARG A 337 10.49 13.03 17.17
N VAL A 338 10.70 14.31 16.86
CA VAL A 338 9.71 15.19 16.23
C VAL A 338 10.01 15.35 14.75
N SER A 339 8.98 15.23 13.90
CA SER A 339 9.04 15.71 12.54
C SER A 339 8.87 17.24 12.55
N ARG A 340 9.98 18.00 12.59
CA ARG A 340 9.96 19.47 12.49
C ARG A 340 10.26 19.89 11.06
N GLY A 341 9.56 20.93 10.59
CA GLY A 341 9.75 21.53 9.27
C GLY A 341 9.12 20.70 8.15
N ILE A 342 8.23 21.29 7.37
CA ILE A 342 7.89 20.73 6.05
C ILE A 342 8.05 21.90 5.10
N ALA A 343 9.24 22.02 4.51
CA ALA A 343 9.49 23.03 3.50
C ALA A 343 8.76 22.63 2.22
N LEU A 344 7.73 23.38 1.85
CA LEU A 344 6.84 23.07 0.73
C LEU A 344 7.50 23.49 -0.61
N HIS A 345 8.61 22.85 -0.97
CA HIS A 345 9.30 23.11 -2.24
C HIS A 345 8.74 22.18 -3.33
N PHE A 346 7.77 22.70 -4.08
CA PHE A 346 7.08 21.98 -5.18
C PHE A 346 7.95 21.85 -6.45
N LEU A 347 8.90 22.77 -6.68
CA LEU A 347 9.61 22.90 -7.97
C LEU A 347 10.89 22.04 -8.10
N ASP A 348 11.59 21.73 -7.01
CA ASP A 348 12.87 20.98 -7.11
C ASP A 348 12.67 19.51 -7.50
N GLN A 349 11.55 18.90 -7.13
CA GLN A 349 11.28 17.49 -7.39
C GLN A 349 10.90 17.19 -8.84
N VAL A 350 10.18 18.12 -9.49
CA VAL A 350 9.90 18.06 -10.93
C VAL A 350 11.21 18.20 -11.73
N ALA A 351 12.17 19.00 -11.25
CA ALA A 351 13.49 19.13 -11.85
C ALA A 351 14.32 17.84 -11.74
N VAL A 352 14.24 17.09 -10.62
CA VAL A 352 14.89 15.77 -10.47
C VAL A 352 14.29 14.74 -11.44
N ALA A 353 12.96 14.69 -11.56
CA ALA A 353 12.29 13.80 -12.52
C ALA A 353 12.61 14.17 -13.99
N LEU A 354 12.73 15.46 -14.31
CA LEU A 354 13.11 15.92 -15.65
C LEU A 354 14.60 15.68 -15.98
N ARG A 355 15.51 15.75 -15.00
CA ARG A 355 16.92 15.35 -15.17
C ARG A 355 17.04 13.89 -15.61
N PHE A 356 16.10 13.03 -15.21
CA PHE A 356 16.04 11.64 -15.63
C PHE A 356 15.79 11.50 -17.15
N ASN A 357 14.98 12.37 -17.74
CA ASN A 357 14.73 12.37 -19.19
C ASN A 357 16.00 12.75 -19.98
N SER A 358 16.83 13.66 -19.44
CA SER A 358 18.13 14.02 -20.02
C SER A 358 19.20 12.94 -19.83
N ILE A 359 19.22 12.26 -18.68
CA ILE A 359 20.19 11.20 -18.38
C ILE A 359 19.89 9.92 -19.17
N PHE A 360 18.62 9.54 -19.35
CA PHE A 360 18.27 8.39 -20.20
C PHE A 360 18.59 8.64 -21.68
N CYS A 361 18.43 9.88 -22.14
CA CYS A 361 18.83 10.28 -23.50
C CYS A 361 20.36 10.22 -23.70
N LEU A 362 21.15 10.52 -22.66
CA LEU A 362 22.62 10.43 -22.70
C LEU A 362 23.15 9.00 -22.49
N CYS A 363 22.48 8.17 -21.67
CA CYS A 363 22.88 6.79 -21.45
C CYS A 363 22.52 5.87 -22.63
N SER A 364 21.42 6.13 -23.34
CA SER A 364 21.08 5.39 -24.56
C SER A 364 22.07 5.62 -25.71
N HIS A 365 22.79 6.75 -25.74
CA HIS A 365 23.76 7.02 -26.79
C HIS A 365 25.12 6.33 -26.55
N ARG A 366 25.44 5.97 -25.30
CA ARG A 366 26.73 5.36 -24.92
C ARG A 366 26.74 3.83 -24.94
N TYR A 367 25.59 3.20 -25.16
CA TYR A 367 25.46 1.74 -25.32
C TYR A 367 25.17 1.30 -26.77
N PHE A 368 25.18 2.22 -27.74
CA PHE A 368 24.92 1.92 -29.15
C PHE A 368 25.95 2.50 -30.14
N ILE A 369 27.20 2.69 -29.72
CA ILE A 369 28.36 2.86 -30.61
C ILE A 369 29.47 1.94 -30.13
#